data_AF-H6RV51-F1
#
_entry.id   AF-H6RV51-F1
#
_cell.length_a   1.000
_cell.length_b   1.000
_cell.length_c   1.000
_cell.angle_alpha   90.00
_cell.angle_beta   90.00
_cell.angle_gamma   90.00
#
_symmetry.space_group_name_H-M   'P 1'
#
loop_
_entity.id
_entity.type
_entity.pdbx_description
1 polymer ?
#
loop_
_entity_poly.entity_id
_entity_poly.type
_entity_poly.pdbx_seq_one_letter_code
_entity_poly.pdbx_strand_id
1 'polypeptide(L)'
;MTHAQGRSAALVARQAGALDAACGCRFIRDAVGGTLSDDDFARYLLIEESFVLTAARVLGRVVWDSTTWETLLPSARSLTNLVTDQRSYFGALRDRWPVSEDEATRTAARAAVLSDVVLAQVREGGRPAAVTGMLAAETMYARWCTAAAAAPQAARSRRQPDLQAWIDLHTQPEFLGQVTALEADVDRLGEDVADDGDLDRWFAGVLEAEIAFHDAVRS
;
A
#
# COMPACT_ATOMS: atom_id res chain seq x y z
N MET A 1 2.95 -12.19 32.47
CA MET A 1 3.97 -11.42 31.74
C MET A 1 3.26 -10.83 30.53
N THR A 2 2.88 -9.57 30.60
CA THR A 2 2.32 -8.84 29.46
C THR A 2 3.46 -8.76 28.43
N HIS A 3 3.32 -9.41 27.28
CA HIS A 3 4.25 -9.18 26.17
C HIS A 3 4.25 -7.68 25.93
N ALA A 4 5.40 -7.02 26.10
CA ALA A 4 5.57 -5.67 25.58
C ALA A 4 5.19 -5.75 24.10
N GLN A 5 4.19 -5.00 23.67
CA GLN A 5 3.83 -4.90 22.25
C GLN A 5 5.08 -4.50 21.48
N GLY A 6 5.33 -5.14 20.33
CA GLY A 6 6.43 -4.78 19.43
C GLY A 6 6.36 -3.29 19.03
N ARG A 7 7.50 -2.72 18.65
CA ARG A 7 7.61 -1.32 18.24
C ARG A 7 6.67 -0.99 17.07
N SER A 8 6.53 -1.91 16.13
CA SER A 8 5.56 -1.87 15.03
C SER A 8 4.11 -1.83 15.53
N ALA A 9 3.75 -2.67 16.49
CA ALA A 9 2.42 -2.69 17.07
C ALA A 9 2.10 -1.38 17.82
N ALA A 10 3.07 -0.81 18.53
CA ALA A 10 2.93 0.49 19.17
C ALA A 10 2.75 1.61 18.14
N LEU A 11 3.55 1.62 17.06
CA LEU A 11 3.41 2.53 15.93
C LEU A 11 2.01 2.45 15.31
N VAL A 12 1.56 1.25 14.93
CA VAL A 12 0.22 1.03 14.35
C VAL A 12 -0.89 1.47 15.30
N ALA A 13 -0.72 1.28 16.61
CA ALA A 13 -1.68 1.74 17.62
C ALA A 13 -1.73 3.28 17.71
N ARG A 14 -0.58 3.96 17.70
CA ARG A 14 -0.52 5.44 17.66
C ARG A 14 -1.14 6.01 16.39
N GLN A 15 -0.98 5.30 15.27
CA GLN A 15 -1.47 5.69 13.95
C GLN A 15 -2.90 5.21 13.64
N ALA A 16 -3.62 4.68 14.64
CA ALA A 16 -4.97 4.14 14.43
C ALA A 16 -5.94 5.14 13.78
N GLY A 17 -5.92 6.40 14.21
CA GLY A 17 -6.77 7.44 13.63
C GLY A 17 -6.45 7.76 12.16
N ALA A 18 -5.17 7.79 11.80
CA ALA A 18 -4.74 7.97 10.41
C ALA A 18 -5.12 6.76 9.55
N LEU A 19 -4.98 5.55 10.07
CA LEU A 19 -5.41 4.31 9.40
C LEU A 19 -6.91 4.28 9.16
N ASP A 20 -7.71 4.68 10.16
CA ASP A 20 -9.17 4.74 10.04
C ASP A 20 -9.59 5.76 8.98
N ALA A 21 -8.93 6.92 8.93
CA ALA A 21 -9.17 7.94 7.90
C ALA A 21 -8.82 7.41 6.50
N ALA A 22 -7.67 6.76 6.35
CA ALA A 22 -7.20 6.24 5.08
C ALA A 22 -8.10 5.08 4.59
N CYS A 23 -8.36 4.07 5.42
CA CYS A 23 -9.29 2.96 5.11
C CYS A 23 -10.73 3.44 4.91
N GLY A 24 -11.09 4.57 5.50
CA GLY A 24 -12.41 5.17 5.39
C GLY A 24 -12.54 6.17 4.26
N CYS A 25 -11.54 6.37 3.39
CA CYS A 25 -11.59 7.37 2.33
C CYS A 25 -12.71 7.06 1.32
N ARG A 26 -13.13 8.08 0.55
CA ARG A 26 -14.30 7.95 -0.32
C ARG A 26 -14.14 6.83 -1.35
N PHE A 27 -12.96 6.72 -1.96
CA PHE A 27 -12.66 5.63 -2.89
C PHE A 27 -12.90 4.26 -2.26
N ILE A 28 -12.33 4.00 -1.08
CA ILE A 28 -12.46 2.70 -0.43
C ILE A 28 -13.92 2.43 -0.04
N ARG A 29 -14.66 3.43 0.46
CA ARG A 29 -16.10 3.25 0.74
C ARG A 29 -16.88 2.86 -0.51
N ASP A 30 -16.62 3.50 -1.64
CA ASP A 30 -17.29 3.19 -2.90
C ASP A 30 -16.88 1.80 -3.43
N ALA A 31 -15.59 1.46 -3.33
CA ALA A 31 -15.07 0.15 -3.71
C ALA A 31 -15.69 -0.98 -2.86
N VAL A 32 -15.71 -0.82 -1.54
CA VAL A 32 -16.29 -1.77 -0.58
C VAL A 32 -17.81 -1.88 -0.78
N GLY A 33 -18.49 -0.76 -1.04
CA GLY A 33 -19.93 -0.68 -1.24
C GLY A 33 -20.42 -1.19 -2.60
N GLY A 34 -19.52 -1.41 -3.57
CA GLY A 34 -19.89 -1.76 -4.94
C GLY A 34 -20.55 -0.61 -5.69
N THR A 35 -20.13 0.64 -5.40
CA THR A 35 -20.64 1.87 -6.03
C THR A 35 -19.55 2.66 -6.73
N LEU A 36 -18.32 2.14 -6.79
CA LEU A 36 -17.24 2.71 -7.60
C LEU A 36 -17.62 2.65 -9.08
N SER A 37 -17.49 3.78 -9.79
CA SER A 37 -17.76 3.84 -11.22
C SER A 37 -16.68 3.11 -12.01
N ASP A 38 -17.04 2.67 -13.21
CA ASP A 38 -16.12 2.02 -14.14
C ASP A 38 -14.96 2.95 -14.53
N ASP A 39 -15.24 4.24 -14.74
CA ASP A 39 -14.23 5.25 -15.05
C ASP A 39 -13.25 5.49 -13.89
N ASP A 40 -13.76 5.59 -12.65
CA ASP A 40 -12.92 5.77 -11.46
C ASP A 40 -12.06 4.52 -11.23
N PHE A 41 -12.60 3.33 -11.49
CA PHE A 41 -11.84 2.07 -11.40
C PHE A 41 -10.77 1.97 -12.49
N ALA A 42 -11.06 2.35 -13.73
CA ALA A 42 -10.05 2.38 -14.81
C ALA A 42 -8.88 3.33 -14.47
N ARG A 43 -9.20 4.53 -13.97
CA ARG A 43 -8.18 5.49 -13.51
C ARG A 43 -7.40 4.97 -12.31
N TYR A 44 -8.05 4.28 -11.38
CA TYR A 44 -7.38 3.62 -10.25
C TYR A 44 -6.33 2.60 -10.71
N LEU A 45 -6.71 1.69 -11.62
CA LEU A 45 -5.78 0.68 -12.13
C LEU A 45 -4.53 1.30 -12.78
N LEU A 46 -4.69 2.42 -13.49
CA LEU A 46 -3.59 3.17 -14.09
C LEU A 46 -2.62 3.71 -13.03
N ILE A 47 -3.14 4.39 -11.99
CA ILE A 47 -2.28 5.02 -10.98
C ILE A 47 -1.66 3.99 -10.04
N GLU A 48 -2.38 2.92 -9.74
CA GLU A 48 -1.90 1.82 -8.90
C GLU A 48 -0.74 1.10 -9.58
N GLU A 49 -0.84 0.81 -10.88
CA GLU A 49 0.27 0.25 -11.64
C GLU A 49 1.52 1.15 -11.63
N SER A 50 1.34 2.47 -11.68
CA SER A 50 2.44 3.43 -11.55
C SER A 50 3.08 3.34 -10.17
N PHE A 51 2.28 3.21 -9.11
CA PHE A 51 2.78 3.06 -7.75
C PHE A 51 3.50 1.72 -7.52
N VAL A 52 3.10 0.63 -8.18
CA VAL A 52 3.83 -0.66 -8.14
C VAL A 52 5.30 -0.48 -8.55
N LEU A 53 5.59 0.35 -9.55
CA LEU A 53 6.97 0.66 -9.92
C LEU A 53 7.70 1.41 -8.79
N THR A 54 7.04 2.35 -8.12
CA THR A 54 7.60 3.05 -6.96
C THR A 54 7.85 2.10 -5.81
N ALA A 55 6.88 1.26 -5.43
CA ALA A 55 7.02 0.24 -4.39
C ALA A 55 8.19 -0.72 -4.69
N ALA A 56 8.35 -1.14 -5.94
CA ALA A 56 9.49 -1.97 -6.36
C ALA A 56 10.83 -1.27 -6.14
N ARG A 57 10.92 0.05 -6.40
CA ARG A 57 12.15 0.83 -6.13
C ARG A 57 12.42 0.97 -4.63
N VAL A 58 11.37 1.14 -3.82
CA VAL A 58 11.48 1.24 -2.35
C VAL A 58 11.95 -0.07 -1.76
N LEU A 59 11.35 -1.20 -2.13
CA LEU A 59 11.81 -2.52 -1.69
C LEU A 59 13.20 -2.86 -2.24
N GLY A 60 13.53 -2.42 -3.45
CA GLY A 60 14.90 -2.50 -3.99
C GLY A 60 15.92 -1.78 -3.10
N ARG A 61 15.56 -0.64 -2.51
CA ARG A 61 16.40 0.04 -1.51
C ARG A 61 16.53 -0.77 -0.22
N VAL A 62 15.44 -1.37 0.28
CA VAL A 62 15.49 -2.24 1.47
C VAL A 62 16.40 -3.44 1.24
N VAL A 63 16.32 -4.07 0.05
CA VAL A 63 17.19 -5.18 -0.36
C VAL A 63 18.65 -4.73 -0.41
N TRP A 64 18.94 -3.59 -1.04
CA TRP A 64 20.30 -3.04 -1.15
C TRP A 64 20.93 -2.75 0.22
N ASP A 65 20.17 -2.19 1.15
CA ASP A 65 20.65 -1.83 2.50
C ASP A 65 20.67 -3.02 3.48
N SER A 66 20.12 -4.19 3.10
CA SER A 66 20.04 -5.35 3.99
C SER A 66 21.37 -6.11 4.08
N THR A 67 21.86 -6.33 5.29
CA THR A 67 23.14 -6.99 5.56
C THR A 67 23.01 -8.47 5.97
N THR A 68 21.79 -8.95 6.19
CA THR A 68 21.51 -10.35 6.55
C THR A 68 20.41 -10.95 5.66
N TRP A 69 20.40 -12.28 5.54
CA TRP A 69 19.33 -12.98 4.83
C TRP A 69 17.96 -12.79 5.47
N GLU A 70 17.91 -12.63 6.79
CA GLU A 70 16.68 -12.43 7.54
C GLU A 70 15.99 -11.12 7.15
N THR A 71 16.75 -10.04 6.96
CA THR A 71 16.22 -8.73 6.56
C THR A 71 16.08 -8.57 5.03
N LEU A 72 16.86 -9.34 4.26
CA LEU A 72 16.87 -9.29 2.80
C LEU A 72 15.73 -10.09 2.16
N LEU A 73 15.54 -11.35 2.57
CA LEU A 73 14.67 -12.30 1.86
C LEU A 73 13.19 -11.87 1.80
N PRO A 74 12.57 -11.33 2.86
CA PRO A 74 11.17 -10.91 2.78
C PRO A 74 10.97 -9.81 1.72
N SER A 75 11.77 -8.76 1.76
CA SER A 75 11.72 -7.65 0.81
C SER A 75 12.05 -8.08 -0.62
N ALA A 76 12.99 -9.01 -0.81
CA ALA A 76 13.31 -9.56 -2.14
C ALA A 76 12.16 -10.38 -2.74
N ARG A 77 11.45 -11.15 -1.91
CA ARG A 77 10.25 -11.91 -2.35
C ARG A 77 9.10 -10.97 -2.69
N SER A 78 8.82 -9.99 -1.83
CA SER A 78 7.82 -8.97 -2.10
C SER A 78 8.11 -8.21 -3.40
N LEU A 79 9.36 -7.75 -3.58
CA LEU A 79 9.82 -7.13 -4.83
C LEU A 79 9.60 -8.03 -6.05
N THR A 80 9.88 -9.33 -5.94
CA THR A 80 9.66 -10.29 -7.02
C THR A 80 8.18 -10.36 -7.38
N ASN A 81 7.28 -10.47 -6.40
CA ASN A 81 5.84 -10.49 -6.63
C ASN A 81 5.33 -9.22 -7.33
N LEU A 82 5.86 -8.03 -6.97
CA LEU A 82 5.52 -6.77 -7.63
C LEU A 82 5.88 -6.79 -9.12
N VAL A 83 7.09 -7.27 -9.46
CA VAL A 83 7.60 -7.23 -10.85
C VAL A 83 7.18 -8.42 -11.70
N THR A 84 6.60 -9.48 -11.10
CA THR A 84 6.04 -10.63 -11.84
C THR A 84 4.51 -10.64 -11.81
N ASP A 85 3.92 -11.07 -10.70
CA ASP A 85 2.52 -11.47 -10.62
C ASP A 85 1.63 -10.24 -10.69
N GLN A 86 1.95 -9.22 -9.91
CA GLN A 86 1.20 -7.97 -9.91
C GLN A 86 1.38 -7.20 -11.22
N ARG A 87 2.59 -7.21 -11.80
CA ARG A 87 2.84 -6.65 -13.13
C ARG A 87 2.01 -7.32 -14.22
N SER A 88 1.86 -8.64 -14.14
CA SER A 88 1.05 -9.45 -15.07
C SER A 88 -0.44 -9.18 -14.90
N TYR A 89 -0.91 -9.06 -13.66
CA TYR A 89 -2.28 -8.67 -13.32
C TYR A 89 -2.65 -7.33 -13.98
N PHE A 90 -1.86 -6.27 -13.78
CA PHE A 90 -2.13 -4.97 -14.40
C PHE A 90 -2.01 -5.01 -15.92
N GLY A 91 -1.04 -5.77 -16.45
CA GLY A 91 -0.90 -5.98 -17.89
C GLY A 91 -2.16 -6.55 -18.54
N ALA A 92 -2.81 -7.54 -17.91
CA ALA A 92 -4.03 -8.15 -18.41
C ALA A 92 -5.26 -7.23 -18.31
N LEU A 93 -5.26 -6.26 -17.39
CA LEU A 93 -6.39 -5.37 -17.17
C LEU A 93 -6.41 -4.14 -18.08
N ARG A 94 -5.27 -3.68 -18.60
CA ARG A 94 -5.21 -2.48 -19.44
C ARG A 94 -6.13 -2.52 -20.65
N ASP A 95 -6.22 -3.66 -21.32
CA ASP A 95 -7.06 -3.81 -22.51
C ASP A 95 -8.55 -3.78 -22.16
N ARG A 96 -8.91 -4.16 -20.93
CA ARG A 96 -10.28 -4.20 -20.43
C ARG A 96 -10.74 -2.86 -19.86
N TRP A 97 -9.82 -2.05 -19.37
CA TRP A 97 -10.06 -0.78 -18.69
C TRP A 97 -9.26 0.36 -19.33
N PRO A 98 -9.54 0.71 -20.61
CA PRO A 98 -8.79 1.75 -21.29
C PRO A 98 -9.08 3.14 -20.71
N VAL A 99 -8.02 3.94 -20.56
CA VAL A 99 -8.09 5.36 -20.22
C VAL A 99 -7.49 6.14 -21.38
N SER A 100 -8.13 7.24 -21.78
CA SER A 100 -7.58 8.08 -22.86
C SER A 100 -6.22 8.66 -22.47
N GLU A 101 -5.33 8.90 -23.43
CA GLU A 101 -3.96 9.37 -23.15
C GLU A 101 -3.91 10.70 -22.38
N ASP A 102 -4.78 11.66 -22.74
CA ASP A 102 -4.92 12.94 -22.04
C ASP A 102 -5.36 12.74 -20.58
N GLU A 103 -6.37 11.89 -20.38
CA GLU A 103 -6.88 11.58 -19.05
C GLU A 103 -5.87 10.80 -18.22
N ALA A 104 -5.14 9.87 -18.83
CA ALA A 104 -4.08 9.11 -18.17
C ALA A 104 -2.98 10.06 -17.67
N THR A 105 -2.56 11.01 -18.50
CA THR A 105 -1.57 12.03 -18.14
C THR A 105 -2.04 12.89 -16.98
N ARG A 106 -3.29 13.40 -17.03
CA ARG A 106 -3.85 14.23 -15.95
C ARG A 106 -4.03 13.45 -14.64
N THR A 107 -4.50 12.21 -14.73
CA THR A 107 -4.73 11.35 -13.56
C THR A 107 -3.40 10.99 -12.90
N ALA A 108 -2.40 10.59 -13.68
CA ALA A 108 -1.06 10.28 -13.18
C ALA A 108 -0.41 11.49 -12.49
N ALA A 109 -0.56 12.69 -13.04
CA ALA A 109 -0.05 13.91 -12.43
C ALA A 109 -0.70 14.21 -11.07
N ARG A 110 -2.01 13.99 -10.92
CA ARG A 110 -2.73 14.16 -9.65
C ARG A 110 -2.31 13.12 -8.61
N ALA A 111 -2.07 11.88 -9.04
CA ALA A 111 -1.71 10.76 -8.17
C ALA A 111 -0.21 10.69 -7.82
N ALA A 112 0.64 11.53 -8.42
CA ALA A 112 2.09 11.52 -8.18
C ALA A 112 2.47 11.72 -6.71
N VAL A 113 1.61 12.37 -5.92
CA VAL A 113 1.82 12.71 -4.50
C VAL A 113 2.30 11.54 -3.65
N LEU A 114 1.72 10.35 -3.81
CA LEU A 114 2.12 9.18 -3.02
C LEU A 114 3.55 8.75 -3.35
N SER A 115 3.90 8.70 -4.63
CA SER A 115 5.26 8.38 -5.05
C SER A 115 6.27 9.45 -4.60
N ASP A 116 5.90 10.72 -4.68
CA ASP A 116 6.75 11.84 -4.28
C ASP A 116 7.04 11.80 -2.77
N VAL A 117 6.02 11.58 -1.95
CA VAL A 117 6.15 11.47 -0.49
C VAL A 117 7.02 10.28 -0.11
N VAL A 118 6.69 9.08 -0.60
CA VAL A 118 7.43 7.86 -0.26
C VAL A 118 8.90 7.99 -0.68
N LEU A 119 9.16 8.43 -1.92
CA LEU A 119 10.54 8.55 -2.39
C LEU A 119 11.30 9.69 -1.69
N ALA A 120 10.64 10.76 -1.26
CA ALA A 120 11.26 11.81 -0.45
C ALA A 120 11.68 11.29 0.92
N GLN A 121 10.77 10.60 1.62
CA GLN A 121 11.06 9.98 2.91
C GLN A 121 12.19 8.96 2.80
N VAL A 122 12.23 8.13 1.75
CA VAL A 122 13.33 7.17 1.52
C VAL A 122 14.66 7.85 1.23
N ARG A 123 14.66 9.01 0.54
CA ARG A 123 15.89 9.81 0.34
C ARG A 123 16.39 10.42 1.65
N GLU A 124 15.47 10.84 2.52
CA GLU A 124 15.76 11.44 3.82
C GLU A 124 16.23 10.39 4.85
N GLY A 125 15.40 9.38 5.10
CA GLY A 125 15.56 8.42 6.19
C GLY A 125 16.05 7.04 5.78
N GLY A 126 16.34 6.81 4.49
CA GLY A 126 16.91 5.54 4.01
C GLY A 126 16.03 4.32 4.27
N ARG A 127 16.66 3.19 4.67
CA ARG A 127 15.96 1.92 4.96
C ARG A 127 14.87 2.04 6.03
N PRO A 128 15.08 2.71 7.19
CA PRO A 128 14.02 2.92 8.18
C PRO A 128 12.75 3.57 7.60
N ALA A 129 12.91 4.62 6.80
CA ALA A 129 11.79 5.26 6.12
C ALA A 129 11.15 4.34 5.07
N ALA A 130 11.95 3.58 4.33
CA ALA A 130 11.46 2.62 3.34
C ALA A 130 10.58 1.54 3.96
N VAL A 131 11.05 0.86 5.01
CA VAL A 131 10.29 -0.22 5.67
C VAL A 131 9.04 0.31 6.37
N THR A 132 9.15 1.50 6.99
CA THR A 132 8.02 2.13 7.68
C THR A 132 6.94 2.59 6.71
N GLY A 133 7.34 3.20 5.59
CA GLY A 133 6.41 3.65 4.56
C GLY A 133 5.69 2.47 3.88
N MET A 134 6.42 1.39 3.56
CA MET A 134 5.81 0.16 3.04
C MET A 134 4.86 -0.47 4.08
N LEU A 135 5.24 -0.50 5.36
CA LEU A 135 4.36 -1.00 6.41
C LEU A 135 3.06 -0.20 6.49
N ALA A 136 3.11 1.13 6.36
CA ALA A 136 1.92 1.98 6.38
C ALA A 136 0.95 1.65 5.23
N ALA A 137 1.45 1.62 3.99
CA ALA A 137 0.65 1.29 2.82
C ALA A 137 0.08 -0.14 2.90
N GLU A 138 0.91 -1.15 3.18
CA GLU A 138 0.45 -2.54 3.21
C GLU A 138 -0.48 -2.83 4.38
N THR A 139 -0.30 -2.18 5.55
CA THR A 139 -1.25 -2.29 6.67
C THR A 139 -2.61 -1.73 6.29
N MET A 140 -2.66 -0.59 5.60
CA MET A 140 -3.90 -0.01 5.09
C MET A 140 -4.60 -1.00 4.15
N TYR A 141 -3.88 -1.51 3.15
CA TYR A 141 -4.42 -2.49 2.20
C TYR A 141 -4.91 -3.78 2.86
N ALA A 142 -4.12 -4.36 3.76
CA ALA A 142 -4.52 -5.54 4.52
C ALA A 142 -5.83 -5.29 5.30
N ARG A 143 -5.93 -4.14 5.98
CA ARG A 143 -7.10 -3.79 6.79
C ARG A 143 -8.36 -3.65 5.94
N TRP A 144 -8.33 -2.79 4.92
CA TRP A 144 -9.55 -2.51 4.16
C TRP A 144 -9.95 -3.70 3.29
N CYS A 145 -9.00 -4.41 2.66
CA CYS A 145 -9.31 -5.59 1.85
C CYS A 145 -9.86 -6.74 2.70
N THR A 146 -9.29 -7.01 3.88
CA THR A 146 -9.80 -8.05 4.79
C THR A 146 -11.23 -7.72 5.25
N ALA A 147 -11.48 -6.47 5.64
CA ALA A 147 -12.84 -6.02 5.98
C ALA A 147 -13.80 -6.14 4.78
N ALA A 148 -13.33 -5.78 3.58
CA ALA A 148 -14.10 -5.89 2.35
C ALA A 148 -14.44 -7.34 2.00
N ALA A 149 -13.52 -8.28 2.21
CA ALA A 149 -13.72 -9.70 1.95
C ALA A 149 -14.68 -10.35 2.97
N ALA A 150 -14.68 -9.87 4.21
CA ALA A 150 -15.61 -10.30 5.26
C ALA A 150 -17.02 -9.69 5.14
N ALA A 151 -17.24 -8.74 4.23
CA ALA A 151 -18.54 -8.11 4.02
C ALA A 151 -19.62 -9.13 3.59
N PRO A 152 -20.91 -8.88 3.88
CA PRO A 152 -22.00 -9.77 3.48
C PRO A 152 -21.99 -10.06 1.97
N GLN A 153 -22.41 -11.26 1.57
CA GLN A 153 -22.43 -11.68 0.16
C GLN A 153 -23.18 -10.71 -0.74
N ALA A 154 -24.27 -10.10 -0.25
CA ALA A 154 -25.05 -9.12 -0.99
C ALA A 154 -24.30 -7.80 -1.30
N ALA A 155 -23.30 -7.44 -0.48
CA ALA A 155 -22.42 -6.31 -0.75
C ALA A 155 -21.31 -6.72 -1.72
N ARG A 156 -20.69 -7.89 -1.49
CA ARG A 156 -19.64 -8.44 -2.36
C ARG A 156 -20.13 -8.64 -3.81
N SER A 157 -21.35 -9.13 -4.01
CA SER A 157 -21.92 -9.39 -5.34
C SER A 157 -22.19 -8.14 -6.19
N ARG A 158 -22.09 -6.93 -5.60
CA ARG A 158 -22.25 -5.66 -6.33
C ARG A 158 -20.94 -5.12 -6.87
N ARG A 159 -19.79 -5.64 -6.42
CA ARG A 159 -18.48 -5.15 -6.84
C ARG A 159 -18.13 -5.64 -8.22
N GLN A 160 -17.37 -4.83 -8.95
CA GLN A 160 -16.76 -5.25 -10.20
C GLN A 160 -15.87 -6.50 -9.96
N PRO A 161 -15.93 -7.54 -10.82
CA PRO A 161 -15.15 -8.77 -10.60
C PRO A 161 -13.64 -8.55 -10.49
N ASP A 162 -13.09 -7.62 -11.28
CA ASP A 162 -11.65 -7.30 -11.22
C ASP A 162 -11.29 -6.58 -9.93
N LEU A 163 -12.16 -5.70 -9.42
CA LEU A 163 -11.99 -5.09 -8.11
C LEU A 163 -12.07 -6.14 -6.99
N GLN A 164 -12.94 -7.14 -7.11
CA GLN A 164 -12.99 -8.24 -6.15
C GLN A 164 -11.71 -9.09 -6.21
N ALA A 165 -11.16 -9.35 -7.40
CA ALA A 165 -9.88 -10.04 -7.55
C ALA A 165 -8.72 -9.26 -6.91
N TRP A 166 -8.73 -7.93 -7.05
CA TRP A 166 -7.78 -7.04 -6.37
C TRP A 166 -7.88 -7.14 -4.84
N ILE A 167 -9.10 -7.11 -4.30
CA ILE A 167 -9.35 -7.29 -2.86
C ILE A 167 -8.84 -8.66 -2.40
N ASP A 168 -9.18 -9.72 -3.15
CA ASP A 168 -8.82 -11.09 -2.79
C ASP A 168 -7.29 -11.27 -2.78
N LEU A 169 -6.55 -10.63 -3.70
CA LEU A 169 -5.08 -10.62 -3.72
C LEU A 169 -4.49 -10.11 -2.40
N HIS A 170 -5.05 -9.04 -1.85
CA HIS A 170 -4.60 -8.42 -0.60
C HIS A 170 -5.08 -9.14 0.66
N THR A 171 -5.82 -10.24 0.51
CA THR A 171 -6.19 -11.13 1.62
C THR A 171 -5.44 -12.46 1.59
N GLN A 172 -4.64 -12.71 0.55
CA GLN A 172 -3.90 -13.96 0.43
C GLN A 172 -2.82 -14.07 1.52
N PRO A 173 -2.52 -15.29 1.98
CA PRO A 173 -1.45 -15.54 2.97
C PRO A 173 -0.11 -14.92 2.57
N GLU A 174 0.21 -14.89 1.27
CA GLU A 174 1.42 -14.27 0.73
C GLU A 174 1.45 -12.76 0.99
N PHE A 175 0.34 -12.05 0.82
CA PHE A 175 0.27 -10.61 1.11
C PHE A 175 0.33 -10.34 2.61
N LEU A 176 -0.47 -11.06 3.41
CA LEU A 176 -0.48 -10.88 4.87
C LEU A 176 0.86 -11.26 5.52
N GLY A 177 1.58 -12.23 4.94
CA GLY A 177 2.93 -12.59 5.35
C GLY A 177 3.96 -11.49 5.05
N GLN A 178 3.76 -10.68 4.00
CA GLN A 178 4.61 -9.52 3.70
C GLN A 178 4.42 -8.42 4.76
N VAL A 179 3.15 -8.11 5.11
CA VAL A 179 2.82 -7.17 6.20
C VAL A 179 3.49 -7.61 7.50
N THR A 180 3.35 -8.89 7.86
CA THR A 180 3.96 -9.45 9.08
C THR A 180 5.49 -9.33 9.06
N ALA A 181 6.11 -9.50 7.89
CA ALA A 181 7.56 -9.36 7.75
C ALA A 181 8.02 -7.90 7.91
N LEU A 182 7.24 -6.93 7.39
CA LEU A 182 7.50 -5.50 7.58
C LEU A 182 7.34 -5.08 9.05
N GLU A 183 6.33 -5.59 9.75
CA GLU A 183 6.16 -5.39 11.19
C GLU A 183 7.40 -5.87 11.95
N ALA A 184 7.86 -7.08 11.67
CA ALA A 184 9.07 -7.63 12.29
C ALA A 184 10.32 -6.82 11.92
N ASP A 185 10.40 -6.26 10.71
CA ASP A 185 11.54 -5.44 10.28
C ASP A 185 11.57 -4.09 11.02
N VAL A 186 10.41 -3.46 11.22
CA VAL A 186 10.27 -2.26 12.07
C VAL A 186 10.59 -2.57 13.54
N ASP A 187 10.21 -3.74 14.06
CA ASP A 187 10.56 -4.18 15.41
C ASP A 187 12.08 -4.33 15.64
N ARG A 188 12.85 -4.56 14.57
CA ARG A 188 14.32 -4.66 14.63
C ARG A 188 15.03 -3.30 14.55
N LEU A 189 14.33 -2.23 14.21
CA LEU A 189 14.94 -0.90 14.15
C LEU A 189 15.30 -0.43 15.57
N GLY A 190 16.58 -0.16 15.81
CA GLY A 190 17.04 0.49 17.04
C GLY A 190 16.54 1.93 17.15
N GLU A 191 16.37 2.43 18.37
CA GLU A 191 16.02 3.84 18.63
C GLU A 191 17.12 4.80 18.16
N ASP A 192 18.36 4.33 18.08
CA ASP A 192 19.51 5.06 17.54
C ASP A 192 19.49 5.18 16.01
N VAL A 193 18.73 4.32 15.32
CA VAL A 193 18.60 4.30 13.86
C VAL A 193 17.46 5.19 13.38
N ALA A 194 16.34 5.19 14.11
CA ALA A 194 15.20 6.08 13.89
C ALA A 194 14.46 6.18 15.21
N ASP A 195 14.06 7.39 15.62
CA ASP A 195 13.21 7.56 16.80
C ASP A 195 11.72 7.33 16.46
N ASP A 196 10.88 7.22 17.48
CA ASP A 196 9.45 6.99 17.28
C ASP A 196 8.73 8.15 16.59
N GLY A 197 9.26 9.37 16.67
CA GLY A 197 8.71 10.54 15.99
C GLY A 197 8.98 10.52 14.48
N ASP A 198 10.14 10.02 14.06
CA ASP A 198 10.45 9.75 12.65
C ASP A 198 9.54 8.66 12.10
N LEU A 199 9.36 7.56 12.84
CA LEU A 199 8.46 6.48 12.43
C LEU A 199 7.02 6.98 12.28
N ASP A 200 6.53 7.75 13.26
CA ASP A 200 5.19 8.35 13.24
C ASP A 200 5.03 9.29 12.03
N ARG A 201 6.03 10.14 11.75
CA ARG A 201 6.01 11.07 10.61
C ARG A 201 5.95 10.33 9.28
N TRP A 202 6.79 9.31 9.09
CA TRP A 202 6.82 8.56 7.84
C TRP A 202 5.51 7.80 7.61
N PHE A 203 5.06 7.08 8.64
CA PHE A 203 3.84 6.29 8.58
C PHE A 203 2.60 7.15 8.28
N ALA A 204 2.40 8.23 9.04
CA ALA A 204 1.28 9.15 8.83
C ALA A 204 1.35 9.82 7.45
N GLY A 205 2.53 10.27 7.03
CA GLY A 205 2.72 10.91 5.73
C GLY A 205 2.36 10.01 4.56
N VAL A 206 2.67 8.71 4.63
CA VAL A 206 2.23 7.75 3.61
C VAL A 206 0.71 7.61 3.59
N LEU A 207 0.06 7.48 4.75
CA LEU A 207 -1.41 7.35 4.81
C LEU A 207 -2.15 8.60 4.33
N GLU A 208 -1.64 9.79 4.61
CA GLU A 208 -2.18 11.04 4.08
C GLU A 208 -2.04 11.09 2.55
N ALA A 209 -0.88 10.67 2.03
CA ALA A 209 -0.64 10.63 0.60
C ALA A 209 -1.47 9.54 -0.10
N GLU A 210 -1.75 8.41 0.57
CA GLU A 210 -2.67 7.37 0.11
C GLU A 210 -4.09 7.93 -0.09
N ILE A 211 -4.59 8.76 0.84
CA ILE A 211 -5.91 9.39 0.68
C ILE A 211 -5.94 10.26 -0.58
N ALA A 212 -4.92 11.11 -0.76
CA ALA A 212 -4.83 12.00 -1.93
C ALA A 212 -4.66 11.22 -3.24
N PHE A 213 -3.89 10.13 -3.21
CA PHE A 213 -3.72 9.21 -4.32
C PHE A 213 -5.04 8.56 -4.73
N HIS A 214 -5.81 8.05 -3.77
CA HIS A 214 -7.12 7.46 -4.04
C HIS A 214 -8.16 8.49 -4.50
N ASP A 215 -8.10 9.74 -4.03
CA ASP A 215 -9.01 10.80 -4.48
C ASP A 215 -8.66 11.32 -5.89
N ALA A 216 -7.42 11.10 -6.37
CA ALA A 216 -6.96 11.55 -7.68
C ALA A 216 -7.70 10.90 -8.87
N VAL A 217 -8.38 9.78 -8.66
CA VAL A 217 -9.15 9.06 -9.70
C VAL A 217 -10.46 9.76 -10.05
N ARG A 218 -10.83 10.79 -9.30
CA ARG A 218 -12.07 11.54 -9.49
C ARG A 218 -11.81 12.77 -10.35
N SER A 219 -12.71 13.02 -11.30
CA SER A 219 -12.60 14.10 -12.27
C SER A 219 -12.73 15.49 -11.65
#